data_AF-A0A844HTE5-F1
#
_entry.id   AF-A0A844HTE5-F1
#
_cell.length_a   1.000
_cell.length_b   1.000
_cell.length_c   1.000
_cell.angle_alpha   90.00
_cell.angle_beta   90.00
_cell.angle_gamma   90.00
#
_symmetry.space_group_name_H-M   'P 1'
#
loop_
_entity.id
_entity.type
_entity.pdbx_description
1 polymer ?
#
loop_
_entity_poly.entity_id
_entity_poly.type
_entity_poly.pdbx_seq_one_letter_code
_entity_poly.pdbx_strand_id
1 'polypeptide(L)'
;MPWSRNSAAAACGFSGIIRSAIMASATDPILEELRLRYLRGGSGSARQRFTTRANNLWRLAQGSNAAVLKKIHHGGTHSRKQLGNQFDYLFSKASAIFGNMVEHDPERRTLSREERKTIAGDWEDAWTGDPKNGHTTHLLLSFPADVAPHRALQVAEIWAAEMFQSGMHVADEWAYIAALHTDRSHPHVHIVINNRGLEHDSWFYMAKGHAFDVLTMKERMVEIAAEQGLYLDSASRIERGKLTYGPSRVELERALREGREVREVPLQGPAVRDALAQIRENVATLQLFSSMARQSREAELAARIEAVAQRLARGGIIQSTEEFMQAQDVQTRGDLGRYYDAWLDRVETGIRQLPQSEQGEMRREFYAAASDVARELGDDRGAALMQRPAREALHRSQIDDSAITRDGTTREIGHDGIVEIRDRISAAAKSSGLDPATVQNRMGQGAANAWQERDWTRQDIQAVAESRGLNLADDRDRGEAAGLVESFYAKAAELLDRSFEPRREHDRLLRTLQTMAQTVKQDGQVAFQSDDHAGRFAKDLHQRYGDELMARLAKGDDRALALDIPDPAQRRDIARAITAAAEQHESMGMSLKQVQEAQARLQDLNADEGRREAHRSQAPDREHRDRER
;
A
#
# COMPACT_ATOMS: atom_id res chain seq x y z
N MET A 1 -23.53 -20.93 -93.86
CA MET A 1 -24.23 -19.63 -93.67
C MET A 1 -25.05 -19.73 -92.39
N PRO A 2 -25.18 -18.68 -91.57
CA PRO A 2 -24.39 -17.42 -91.47
C PRO A 2 -23.36 -17.50 -90.30
N TRP A 3 -22.12 -17.00 -90.39
CA TRP A 3 -21.62 -15.60 -90.24
C TRP A 3 -21.95 -15.01 -88.85
N SER A 4 -21.04 -14.46 -88.01
CA SER A 4 -19.76 -13.72 -88.16
C SER A 4 -18.99 -13.75 -86.82
N ARG A 5 -17.67 -13.97 -86.73
CA ARG A 5 -16.47 -13.09 -86.84
C ARG A 5 -16.28 -11.99 -85.76
N ASN A 6 -15.06 -12.03 -85.19
CA ASN A 6 -14.26 -11.03 -84.45
C ASN A 6 -14.55 -10.88 -82.94
N SER A 7 -13.59 -10.66 -82.03
CA SER A 7 -12.13 -10.77 -81.96
C SER A 7 -11.71 -10.45 -80.52
N ALA A 8 -10.61 -11.06 -80.07
CA ALA A 8 -9.64 -10.56 -79.08
C ALA A 8 -9.99 -10.50 -77.57
N ALA A 9 -9.24 -11.32 -76.82
CA ALA A 9 -8.55 -11.08 -75.54
C ALA A 9 -9.40 -10.62 -74.32
N ALA A 10 -9.25 -11.17 -73.11
CA ALA A 10 -8.03 -11.63 -72.48
C ALA A 10 -8.32 -12.71 -71.42
N ALA A 11 -7.32 -13.56 -71.22
CA ALA A 11 -7.30 -14.64 -70.25
C ALA A 11 -7.41 -14.13 -68.79
N CYS A 12 -8.29 -14.76 -68.02
CA CYS A 12 -8.06 -15.02 -66.60
C CYS A 12 -8.43 -16.49 -66.37
N GLY A 13 -7.40 -17.34 -66.44
CA GLY A 13 -7.49 -18.75 -66.11
C GLY A 13 -7.64 -18.93 -64.61
N PHE A 14 -8.67 -19.67 -64.23
CA PHE A 14 -8.71 -20.43 -62.99
C PHE A 14 -7.54 -21.43 -62.98
N SER A 15 -6.69 -21.35 -61.96
CA SER A 15 -6.16 -22.55 -61.32
C SER A 15 -5.71 -22.18 -59.91
N GLY A 16 -6.26 -22.89 -58.94
CA GLY A 16 -5.98 -22.67 -57.53
C GLY A 16 -4.54 -22.98 -57.19
N ILE A 17 -4.01 -22.29 -56.19
CA ILE A 17 -2.87 -22.65 -55.38
C ILE A 17 -2.94 -21.71 -54.15
N ILE A 18 -2.86 -22.31 -52.96
CA ILE A 18 -2.72 -21.69 -51.63
C ILE A 18 -4.04 -21.22 -50.95
N ARG A 19 -4.85 -22.21 -50.51
CA ARG A 19 -5.27 -22.21 -49.11
C ARG A 19 -3.99 -22.34 -48.27
N SER A 20 -3.52 -21.27 -47.67
CA SER A 20 -2.54 -21.36 -46.59
C SER A 20 -2.97 -20.44 -45.46
N ALA A 21 -3.09 -21.09 -44.30
CA ALA A 21 -3.02 -20.52 -42.97
C ALA A 21 -3.79 -19.21 -42.78
N ILE A 22 -5.04 -19.37 -42.34
CA ILE A 22 -5.63 -18.46 -41.36
C ILE A 22 -4.62 -18.40 -40.20
N MET A 23 -3.73 -17.41 -40.22
CA MET A 23 -2.96 -17.02 -39.05
C MET A 23 -3.94 -16.26 -38.18
N ALA A 24 -4.19 -16.79 -36.99
CA ALA A 24 -5.08 -16.19 -36.03
C ALA A 24 -4.71 -14.72 -35.82
N SER A 25 -5.69 -13.83 -36.00
CA SER A 25 -5.54 -12.43 -35.62
C SER A 25 -5.22 -12.37 -34.12
N ALA A 26 -4.41 -11.40 -33.67
CA ALA A 26 -4.23 -11.13 -32.24
C ALA A 26 -5.56 -10.91 -31.49
N THR A 27 -6.66 -10.64 -32.20
CA THR A 27 -8.02 -10.49 -31.68
C THR A 27 -8.86 -11.78 -31.62
N ASP A 28 -8.48 -12.86 -32.29
CA ASP A 28 -9.25 -14.12 -32.31
C ASP A 28 -9.51 -14.73 -30.90
N PRO A 29 -8.54 -14.78 -29.97
CA PRO A 29 -8.82 -15.26 -28.61
C PRO A 29 -9.76 -14.32 -27.84
N ILE A 30 -9.73 -13.01 -28.11
CA ILE A 30 -10.62 -12.02 -27.47
C ILE A 30 -12.05 -12.18 -28.01
N LEU A 31 -12.22 -12.36 -29.31
CA LEU A 31 -13.51 -12.57 -29.95
C LEU A 31 -14.14 -13.91 -29.55
N GLU A 32 -13.34 -14.97 -29.46
CA GLU A 32 -13.81 -16.26 -28.95
C GLU A 32 -14.16 -16.18 -27.46
N GLU A 33 -13.39 -15.43 -26.65
CA GLU A 33 -13.74 -15.17 -25.26
C GLU A 33 -15.06 -14.39 -25.13
N LEU A 34 -15.26 -13.33 -25.92
CA LEU A 34 -16.52 -12.57 -25.97
C LEU A 34 -17.70 -13.47 -26.38
N ARG A 35 -17.49 -14.34 -27.37
CA ARG A 35 -18.51 -15.31 -27.83
C ARG A 35 -18.83 -16.35 -26.75
N LEU A 36 -17.82 -16.89 -26.07
CA LEU A 36 -17.98 -17.83 -24.96
C LEU A 36 -18.65 -17.17 -23.74
N ARG A 37 -18.35 -15.89 -23.47
CA ARG A 37 -19.03 -15.06 -22.46
C ARG A 37 -20.53 -14.95 -22.78
N TYR A 38 -20.88 -14.67 -24.03
CA TYR A 38 -22.27 -14.61 -24.48
C TYR A 38 -23.01 -15.95 -24.31
N LEU A 39 -22.37 -17.05 -24.70
CA LEU A 39 -22.94 -18.41 -24.60
C LEU A 39 -23.12 -18.90 -23.14
N ARG A 40 -22.32 -18.41 -22.19
CA ARG A 40 -22.46 -18.71 -20.74
C ARG A 40 -23.60 -17.93 -20.05
N GLY A 41 -24.45 -17.25 -20.81
CA GLY A 41 -25.52 -16.40 -20.28
C GLY A 41 -25.08 -14.96 -20.01
N GLY A 42 -23.89 -14.56 -20.47
CA GLY A 42 -23.46 -13.18 -20.59
C GLY A 42 -24.10 -12.50 -21.80
N SER A 43 -25.42 -12.57 -21.94
CA SER A 43 -26.10 -11.46 -22.60
C SER A 43 -25.87 -10.23 -21.72
N GLY A 44 -25.83 -9.01 -22.28
CA GLY A 44 -25.70 -7.74 -21.56
C GLY A 44 -26.85 -7.42 -20.59
N SER A 45 -27.14 -8.37 -19.72
CA SER A 45 -28.24 -8.50 -18.76
C SER A 45 -27.85 -9.57 -17.72
N ALA A 46 -26.62 -9.50 -17.19
CA ALA A 46 -26.43 -10.04 -15.84
C ALA A 46 -27.48 -9.36 -14.98
N ARG A 47 -28.51 -10.11 -14.53
CA ARG A 47 -29.68 -9.63 -13.75
C ARG A 47 -29.28 -8.40 -12.94
N GLN A 48 -29.55 -7.22 -13.50
CA GLN A 48 -29.16 -5.97 -12.87
C GLN A 48 -29.99 -5.90 -11.59
N ARG A 49 -29.36 -6.16 -10.44
CA ARG A 49 -30.04 -6.10 -9.13
C ARG A 49 -30.61 -4.70 -8.87
N PHE A 50 -30.06 -3.69 -9.54
CA PHE A 50 -30.47 -2.28 -9.48
C PHE A 50 -30.42 -1.63 -10.87
N THR A 51 -31.10 -0.48 -11.04
CA THR A 51 -30.97 0.35 -12.24
C THR A 51 -29.52 0.79 -12.46
N THR A 52 -29.13 1.15 -13.68
CA THR A 52 -27.73 1.55 -13.94
C THR A 52 -27.26 2.73 -13.09
N ARG A 53 -28.12 3.73 -12.90
CA ARG A 53 -27.86 4.86 -11.99
C ARG A 53 -27.58 4.39 -10.56
N ALA A 54 -28.40 3.47 -10.05
CA ALA A 54 -28.24 2.94 -8.71
C ALA A 54 -26.96 2.10 -8.59
N ASN A 55 -26.59 1.31 -9.62
CA ASN A 55 -25.29 0.63 -9.66
C ASN A 55 -24.11 1.62 -9.63
N ASN A 56 -24.19 2.74 -10.35
CA ASN A 56 -23.14 3.76 -10.32
C ASN A 56 -23.02 4.43 -8.96
N LEU A 57 -24.13 4.71 -8.28
CA LEU A 57 -24.12 5.26 -6.92
C LEU A 57 -23.55 4.26 -5.91
N TRP A 58 -23.87 2.97 -6.06
CA TRP A 58 -23.29 1.91 -5.25
C TRP A 58 -21.76 1.87 -5.41
N ARG A 59 -21.27 1.96 -6.66
CA ARG A 59 -19.83 2.04 -6.95
C ARG A 59 -19.18 3.30 -6.41
N LEU A 60 -19.79 4.44 -6.67
CA LEU A 60 -19.32 5.74 -6.20
C LEU A 60 -19.16 5.78 -4.67
N ALA A 61 -20.06 5.11 -3.94
CA ALA A 61 -20.05 5.10 -2.48
C ALA A 61 -18.97 4.19 -1.85
N GLN A 62 -18.38 3.26 -2.63
CA GLN A 62 -17.27 2.42 -2.20
C GLN A 62 -15.90 3.09 -2.40
N GLY A 63 -15.85 4.16 -3.18
CA GLY A 63 -14.63 4.84 -3.60
C GLY A 63 -14.77 5.22 -5.08
N SER A 64 -14.54 6.48 -5.42
CA SER A 64 -14.79 6.95 -6.78
C SER A 64 -13.54 6.85 -7.65
N ASN A 65 -13.67 6.03 -8.71
CA ASN A 65 -12.65 5.71 -9.70
C ASN A 65 -13.22 6.00 -11.10
N ALA A 66 -13.24 7.28 -11.46
CA ALA A 66 -13.92 7.78 -12.65
C ALA A 66 -13.30 7.26 -13.95
N ALA A 67 -14.04 6.46 -14.71
CA ALA A 67 -13.72 6.27 -16.12
C ALA A 67 -14.28 7.43 -16.96
N VAL A 68 -13.61 7.80 -18.05
CA VAL A 68 -14.09 8.81 -19.00
C VAL A 68 -14.11 8.23 -20.41
N LEU A 69 -15.26 8.35 -21.08
CA LEU A 69 -15.40 8.16 -22.52
C LEU A 69 -15.74 9.52 -23.14
N LYS A 70 -14.97 9.94 -24.13
CA LYS A 70 -15.18 11.21 -24.82
C LYS A 70 -15.04 11.05 -26.33
N LYS A 71 -16.03 11.54 -27.07
CA LYS A 71 -15.88 11.82 -28.51
C LYS A 71 -15.13 13.14 -28.68
N ILE A 72 -14.05 13.12 -29.45
CA ILE A 72 -13.29 14.33 -29.77
C ILE A 72 -14.03 15.13 -30.85
N HIS A 73 -14.59 16.27 -30.44
CA HIS A 73 -15.22 17.20 -31.37
C HIS A 73 -14.20 17.70 -32.40
N HIS A 74 -14.58 17.68 -33.68
CA HIS A 74 -13.70 17.96 -34.82
C HIS A 74 -12.51 17.00 -34.98
N GLY A 75 -12.58 15.80 -34.39
CA GLY A 75 -11.57 14.76 -34.57
C GLY A 75 -11.75 13.89 -35.81
N GLY A 76 -12.79 14.11 -36.62
CA GLY A 76 -13.01 13.37 -37.86
C GLY A 76 -12.20 13.92 -39.02
N THR A 77 -11.78 13.03 -39.91
CA THR A 77 -10.90 13.36 -41.05
C THR A 77 -11.65 13.27 -42.37
N HIS A 78 -11.32 14.14 -43.33
CA HIS A 78 -11.96 14.23 -44.64
C HIS A 78 -11.02 13.89 -45.81
N SER A 79 -9.74 13.66 -45.53
CA SER A 79 -8.74 13.31 -46.55
C SER A 79 -7.63 12.44 -45.98
N ARG A 80 -6.96 11.68 -46.86
CA ARG A 80 -5.77 10.89 -46.54
C ARG A 80 -4.70 11.70 -45.79
N LYS A 81 -4.49 12.96 -46.19
CA LYS A 81 -3.53 13.86 -45.54
C LYS A 81 -3.94 14.19 -44.10
N GLN A 82 -5.22 14.46 -43.85
CA GLN A 82 -5.72 14.74 -42.50
C GLN A 82 -5.62 13.49 -41.61
N LEU A 83 -5.95 12.32 -42.14
CA LEU A 83 -5.81 11.05 -41.42
C LEU A 83 -4.35 10.72 -41.10
N GLY A 84 -3.46 10.87 -42.09
CA GLY A 84 -2.01 10.69 -41.88
C GLY A 84 -1.46 11.62 -40.78
N ASN A 85 -1.85 12.89 -40.77
CA ASN A 85 -1.46 13.84 -39.71
C ASN A 85 -2.01 13.43 -38.33
N GLN A 86 -3.24 12.93 -38.28
CA GLN A 86 -3.84 12.44 -37.03
C GLN A 86 -3.08 11.21 -36.52
N PHE A 87 -2.76 10.26 -37.39
CA PHE A 87 -1.94 9.10 -37.05
C PHE A 87 -0.54 9.50 -36.59
N ASP A 88 0.10 10.45 -37.28
CA ASP A 88 1.42 10.92 -36.87
C ASP A 88 1.43 11.50 -35.46
N TYR A 89 0.41 12.30 -35.14
CA TYR A 89 0.24 12.85 -33.80
C TYR A 89 -0.02 11.75 -32.76
N LEU A 90 -1.01 10.88 -33.01
CA LEU A 90 -1.43 9.87 -32.04
C LEU A 90 -0.35 8.80 -31.80
N PHE A 91 0.28 8.28 -32.83
CA PHE A 91 1.21 7.16 -32.68
C PHE A 91 2.62 7.59 -32.27
N SER A 92 2.99 8.87 -32.40
CA SER A 92 4.29 9.38 -31.92
C SER A 92 4.49 9.23 -30.40
N LYS A 93 3.41 9.11 -29.63
CA LYS A 93 3.43 9.03 -28.15
C LYS A 93 2.87 7.71 -27.60
N ALA A 94 2.60 6.76 -28.50
CA ALA A 94 1.98 5.51 -28.11
C ALA A 94 2.95 4.66 -27.27
N SER A 95 2.41 4.10 -26.20
CA SER A 95 3.06 3.11 -25.33
C SER A 95 2.69 1.69 -25.73
N ALA A 96 1.51 1.52 -26.35
CA ALA A 96 1.02 0.31 -26.98
C ALA A 96 -0.01 0.68 -28.07
N ILE A 97 -0.20 -0.20 -29.05
CA ILE A 97 -1.19 -0.04 -30.12
C ILE A 97 -1.97 -1.34 -30.30
N PHE A 98 -3.21 -1.22 -30.78
CA PHE A 98 -4.06 -2.35 -31.17
C PHE A 98 -5.08 -1.87 -32.20
N GLY A 99 -5.77 -2.77 -32.89
CA GLY A 99 -6.75 -2.37 -33.90
C GLY A 99 -7.52 -3.53 -34.53
N ASN A 100 -8.52 -3.18 -35.33
CA ASN A 100 -9.18 -4.10 -36.26
C ASN A 100 -8.79 -3.77 -37.70
N MET A 101 -8.52 -4.77 -38.53
CA MET A 101 -8.19 -4.60 -39.94
C MET A 101 -7.01 -3.64 -40.17
N VAL A 102 -6.02 -3.73 -39.27
CA VAL A 102 -4.77 -2.97 -39.31
C VAL A 102 -3.63 -3.89 -38.92
N GLU A 103 -2.78 -4.25 -39.89
CA GLU A 103 -1.56 -5.01 -39.63
C GLU A 103 -0.57 -4.16 -38.83
N HIS A 104 -0.14 -4.70 -37.69
CA HIS A 104 0.93 -4.11 -36.89
C HIS A 104 1.69 -5.23 -36.15
N ASP A 105 2.97 -4.97 -35.88
CA ASP A 105 3.80 -5.85 -35.06
C ASP A 105 3.33 -5.79 -33.59
N PRO A 106 2.86 -6.91 -33.00
CA PRO A 106 2.34 -6.93 -31.63
C PRO A 106 3.37 -6.53 -30.58
N GLU A 107 4.67 -6.64 -30.88
CA GLU A 107 5.75 -6.25 -29.96
C GLU A 107 6.10 -4.76 -30.07
N ARG A 108 5.62 -4.07 -31.11
CA ARG A 108 5.91 -2.64 -31.33
C ARG A 108 4.91 -1.75 -30.61
N ARG A 109 5.45 -0.71 -29.99
CA ARG A 109 4.68 0.32 -29.25
C ARG A 109 4.04 1.38 -30.15
N THR A 110 4.36 1.38 -31.44
CA THR A 110 3.91 2.39 -32.41
C THR A 110 4.01 1.87 -33.84
N LEU A 111 3.29 2.51 -34.76
CA LEU A 111 3.41 2.31 -36.20
C LEU A 111 4.56 3.14 -36.78
N SER A 112 5.27 2.57 -37.75
CA SER A 112 6.19 3.27 -38.64
C SER A 112 5.44 4.27 -39.54
N ARG A 113 6.19 5.22 -40.11
CA ARG A 113 5.61 6.23 -41.01
C ARG A 113 4.99 5.62 -42.26
N GLU A 114 5.56 4.54 -42.79
CA GLU A 114 5.04 3.87 -43.97
C GLU A 114 3.78 3.07 -43.65
N GLU A 115 3.73 2.33 -42.53
CA GLU A 115 2.50 1.66 -42.06
C GLU A 115 1.34 2.66 -41.90
N ARG A 116 1.59 3.82 -41.26
CA ARG A 116 0.58 4.88 -41.11
C ARG A 116 0.05 5.38 -42.47
N LYS A 117 0.92 5.54 -43.46
CA LYS A 117 0.52 5.96 -44.81
C LYS A 117 -0.29 4.89 -45.52
N THR A 118 0.11 3.63 -45.40
CA THR A 118 -0.61 2.49 -45.97
C THR A 118 -2.03 2.42 -45.42
N ILE A 119 -2.18 2.37 -44.08
CA ILE A 119 -3.49 2.33 -43.43
C ILE A 119 -4.37 3.52 -43.84
N ALA A 120 -3.80 4.73 -43.86
CA ALA A 120 -4.54 5.93 -44.27
C ALA A 120 -4.93 5.91 -45.75
N GLY A 121 -4.13 5.28 -46.61
CA GLY A 121 -4.44 5.04 -48.02
C GLY A 121 -5.60 4.08 -48.17
N ASP A 122 -5.47 2.89 -47.58
CA ASP A 122 -6.47 1.82 -47.67
C ASP A 122 -7.85 2.27 -47.17
N TRP A 123 -7.89 3.04 -46.09
CA TRP A 123 -9.15 3.58 -45.57
C TRP A 123 -9.77 4.61 -46.50
N GLU A 124 -8.97 5.51 -47.06
CA GLU A 124 -9.46 6.60 -47.91
C GLU A 124 -9.88 6.13 -49.29
N ASP A 125 -9.27 5.08 -49.83
CA ASP A 125 -9.66 4.47 -51.09
C ASP A 125 -11.13 3.97 -51.08
N ALA A 126 -11.66 3.66 -49.88
CA ALA A 126 -13.05 3.29 -49.67
C ALA A 126 -13.99 4.46 -49.31
N TRP A 127 -13.50 5.70 -49.23
CA TRP A 127 -14.34 6.84 -48.86
C TRP A 127 -15.14 7.40 -50.04
N THR A 128 -16.41 7.74 -49.78
CA THR A 128 -17.30 8.34 -50.78
C THR A 128 -18.05 9.53 -50.20
N GLY A 129 -18.13 10.63 -50.94
CA GLY A 129 -18.80 11.85 -50.49
C GLY A 129 -18.03 12.64 -49.43
N ASP A 130 -18.67 13.64 -48.85
CA ASP A 130 -18.09 14.55 -47.85
C ASP A 130 -18.99 14.68 -46.62
N PRO A 131 -18.93 13.70 -45.68
CA PRO A 131 -19.77 13.69 -44.50
C PRO A 131 -19.41 14.83 -43.55
N LYS A 132 -20.42 15.51 -43.00
CA LYS A 132 -20.25 16.70 -42.15
C LYS A 132 -19.28 16.53 -40.96
N ASN A 133 -19.18 15.33 -40.39
CA ASN A 133 -18.35 15.05 -39.22
C ASN A 133 -17.05 14.31 -39.58
N GLY A 134 -16.71 14.22 -40.86
CA GLY A 134 -15.59 13.44 -41.37
C GLY A 134 -15.91 11.95 -41.55
N HIS A 135 -15.02 11.27 -42.25
CA HIS A 135 -15.05 9.83 -42.51
C HIS A 135 -14.54 9.00 -41.33
N THR A 136 -13.94 9.62 -40.32
CA THR A 136 -13.50 8.95 -39.10
C THR A 136 -14.17 9.50 -37.85
N THR A 137 -14.22 8.70 -36.79
CA THR A 137 -14.55 9.17 -35.43
C THR A 137 -13.38 8.94 -34.49
N HIS A 138 -13.00 9.98 -33.75
CA HIS A 138 -11.96 9.91 -32.72
C HIS A 138 -12.57 9.85 -31.32
N LEU A 139 -12.31 8.75 -30.62
CA LEU A 139 -12.70 8.53 -29.23
C LEU A 139 -11.48 8.58 -28.30
N LEU A 140 -11.74 8.92 -27.05
CA LEU A 140 -10.80 8.91 -25.95
C LEU A 140 -11.42 8.15 -24.79
N LEU A 141 -10.76 7.08 -24.36
CA LEU A 141 -10.97 6.44 -23.08
C LEU A 141 -9.91 6.95 -22.11
N SER A 142 -10.28 7.39 -20.91
CA SER A 142 -9.34 7.77 -19.87
C SER A 142 -9.67 7.00 -18.60
N PHE A 143 -8.63 6.52 -17.93
CA PHE A 143 -8.73 5.76 -16.70
C PHE A 143 -8.20 6.58 -15.51
N PRO A 144 -8.57 6.24 -14.27
CA PRO A 144 -7.93 6.79 -13.08
C PRO A 144 -6.40 6.62 -13.10
N ALA A 145 -5.68 7.52 -12.43
CA ALA A 145 -4.22 7.59 -12.47
C ALA A 145 -3.52 6.36 -11.86
N ASP A 146 -4.21 5.69 -10.94
CA ASP A 146 -3.80 4.47 -10.25
C ASP A 146 -4.05 3.18 -11.05
N VAL A 147 -4.79 3.26 -12.17
CA VAL A 147 -4.96 2.10 -13.06
C VAL A 147 -3.67 1.83 -13.82
N ALA A 148 -3.10 0.64 -13.65
CA ALA A 148 -1.90 0.24 -14.38
C ALA A 148 -2.12 0.29 -15.90
N PRO A 149 -1.19 0.82 -16.71
CA PRO A 149 -1.38 1.01 -18.15
C PRO A 149 -1.74 -0.27 -18.92
N HIS A 150 -1.19 -1.42 -18.53
CA HIS A 150 -1.51 -2.71 -19.17
C HIS A 150 -2.96 -3.16 -18.88
N ARG A 151 -3.50 -2.85 -17.70
CA ARG A 151 -4.91 -3.12 -17.38
C ARG A 151 -5.85 -2.18 -18.15
N ALA A 152 -5.48 -0.90 -18.27
CA ALA A 152 -6.20 0.07 -19.10
C ALA A 152 -6.23 -0.38 -20.58
N LEU A 153 -5.11 -0.89 -21.10
CA LEU A 153 -5.00 -1.47 -22.43
C LEU A 153 -5.96 -2.64 -22.61
N GLN A 154 -5.90 -3.62 -21.71
CA GLN A 154 -6.73 -4.82 -21.76
C GLN A 154 -8.24 -4.49 -21.74
N VAL A 155 -8.67 -3.57 -20.87
CA VAL A 155 -10.08 -3.14 -20.84
C VAL A 155 -10.46 -2.44 -22.13
N ALA A 156 -9.59 -1.58 -22.68
CA ALA A 156 -9.86 -0.86 -23.92
C ALA A 156 -9.90 -1.80 -25.14
N GLU A 157 -9.07 -2.84 -25.20
CA GLU A 157 -9.06 -3.86 -26.25
C GLU A 157 -10.37 -4.65 -26.27
N ILE A 158 -10.77 -5.21 -25.12
CA ILE A 158 -12.03 -5.96 -24.99
C ILE A 158 -13.21 -5.04 -25.33
N TRP A 159 -13.21 -3.81 -24.82
CA TRP A 159 -14.28 -2.85 -25.09
C TRP A 159 -14.36 -2.49 -26.57
N ALA A 160 -13.23 -2.22 -27.23
CA ALA A 160 -13.23 -1.85 -28.65
C ALA A 160 -13.62 -3.04 -29.54
N ALA A 161 -13.19 -4.26 -29.20
CA ALA A 161 -13.65 -5.48 -29.87
C ALA A 161 -15.16 -5.68 -29.71
N GLU A 162 -15.69 -5.52 -28.49
CA GLU A 162 -17.12 -5.62 -28.23
C GLU A 162 -17.92 -4.57 -29.03
N MET A 163 -17.50 -3.31 -29.01
CA MET A 163 -18.22 -2.22 -29.67
C MET A 163 -18.14 -2.27 -31.20
N PHE A 164 -16.99 -2.67 -31.76
CA PHE A 164 -16.70 -2.44 -33.18
C PHE A 164 -16.42 -3.69 -34.02
N GLN A 165 -16.24 -4.87 -33.41
CA GLN A 165 -15.90 -6.11 -34.12
C GLN A 165 -16.87 -7.26 -33.84
N SER A 166 -17.50 -7.29 -32.66
CA SER A 166 -18.20 -8.49 -32.20
C SER A 166 -19.54 -8.79 -32.90
N GLY A 167 -20.10 -7.81 -33.61
CA GLY A 167 -21.48 -7.88 -34.14
C GLY A 167 -22.58 -7.86 -33.05
N MET A 168 -22.23 -7.70 -31.77
CA MET A 168 -23.19 -7.80 -30.66
C MET A 168 -24.19 -6.65 -30.60
N HIS A 169 -23.73 -5.43 -30.91
CA HIS A 169 -24.54 -4.21 -30.78
C HIS A 169 -25.22 -3.82 -32.09
N VAL A 170 -24.53 -4.08 -33.22
CA VAL A 170 -24.99 -3.84 -34.59
C VAL A 170 -24.41 -4.94 -35.46
N ALA A 171 -25.16 -5.40 -36.47
CA ALA A 171 -24.71 -6.41 -37.44
C ALA A 171 -23.78 -5.79 -38.51
N ASP A 172 -22.68 -5.17 -38.08
CA ASP A 172 -21.57 -4.72 -38.95
C ASP A 172 -20.30 -4.61 -38.11
N GLU A 173 -19.15 -4.56 -38.78
CA GLU A 173 -17.84 -4.40 -38.17
C GLU A 173 -17.17 -3.13 -38.68
N TRP A 174 -16.33 -2.51 -37.86
CA TRP A 174 -15.59 -1.31 -38.24
C TRP A 174 -14.09 -1.52 -38.13
N ALA A 175 -13.36 -0.99 -39.11
CA ALA A 175 -11.92 -0.83 -39.00
C ALA A 175 -11.61 0.27 -37.98
N TYR A 176 -10.69 0.00 -37.06
CA TYR A 176 -10.24 0.99 -36.10
C TYR A 176 -8.78 0.77 -35.73
N ILE A 177 -8.14 1.83 -35.26
CA ILE A 177 -6.83 1.75 -34.65
C ILE A 177 -6.78 2.55 -33.36
N ALA A 178 -6.11 2.00 -32.37
CA ALA A 178 -6.03 2.54 -31.03
C ALA A 178 -4.59 2.68 -30.55
N ALA A 179 -4.35 3.69 -29.71
CA ALA A 179 -3.08 3.95 -29.08
C ALA A 179 -3.27 4.23 -27.60
N LEU A 180 -2.59 3.46 -26.74
CA LEU A 180 -2.44 3.77 -25.33
C LEU A 180 -1.37 4.85 -25.15
N HIS A 181 -1.72 5.91 -24.44
CA HIS A 181 -0.84 7.00 -24.05
C HIS A 181 -0.65 7.00 -22.53
N THR A 182 0.60 7.20 -22.11
CA THR A 182 1.02 7.32 -20.71
C THR A 182 1.79 8.63 -20.46
N ASP A 183 1.75 9.56 -21.42
CA ASP A 183 2.45 10.86 -21.38
C ASP A 183 1.78 11.90 -20.45
N ARG A 184 0.69 11.50 -19.76
CA ARG A 184 -0.11 12.32 -18.85
C ARG A 184 -0.41 11.53 -17.57
N SER A 185 -0.93 12.22 -16.55
CA SER A 185 -1.26 11.63 -15.25
C SER A 185 -2.27 10.49 -15.32
N HIS A 186 -3.16 10.49 -16.31
CA HIS A 186 -4.14 9.44 -16.52
C HIS A 186 -3.76 8.60 -17.74
N PRO A 187 -3.65 7.27 -17.63
CA PRO A 187 -3.53 6.43 -18.81
C PRO A 187 -4.79 6.56 -19.65
N HIS A 188 -4.60 6.80 -20.94
CA HIS A 188 -5.70 7.06 -21.85
C HIS A 188 -5.47 6.41 -23.21
N VAL A 189 -6.56 5.93 -23.81
CA VAL A 189 -6.53 5.27 -25.10
C VAL A 189 -7.27 6.14 -26.11
N HIS A 190 -6.54 6.55 -27.15
CA HIS A 190 -7.13 7.17 -28.31
C HIS A 190 -7.54 6.09 -29.31
N ILE A 191 -8.78 6.15 -29.80
CA ILE A 191 -9.31 5.19 -30.78
C ILE A 191 -9.82 5.98 -31.99
N VAL A 192 -9.31 5.68 -33.17
CA VAL A 192 -9.77 6.24 -34.44
C VAL A 192 -10.51 5.15 -35.19
N ILE A 193 -11.77 5.40 -35.52
CA ILE A 193 -12.69 4.46 -36.17
C ILE A 193 -12.93 4.96 -37.59
N ASN A 194 -12.84 4.09 -38.59
CA ASN A 194 -13.36 4.37 -39.92
C ASN A 194 -14.89 4.27 -39.87
N ASN A 195 -15.60 5.34 -40.21
CA ASN A 195 -17.06 5.37 -39.99
C ASN A 195 -17.81 4.44 -40.95
N ARG A 196 -17.22 4.03 -42.07
CA ARG A 196 -17.82 3.06 -42.98
C ARG A 196 -17.61 1.64 -42.43
N GLY A 197 -18.70 0.91 -42.22
CA GLY A 197 -18.67 -0.51 -41.84
C GLY A 197 -18.11 -1.39 -42.96
N LEU A 198 -17.57 -2.55 -42.58
CA LEU A 198 -16.81 -3.45 -43.44
C LEU A 198 -17.69 -4.39 -44.26
N GLU A 199 -18.79 -4.88 -43.68
CA GLU A 199 -19.63 -5.90 -44.31
C GLU A 199 -20.87 -5.29 -44.97
N HIS A 200 -21.49 -4.32 -44.30
CA HIS A 200 -22.80 -3.78 -44.71
C HIS A 200 -22.78 -2.29 -45.02
N ASP A 201 -21.60 -1.67 -45.06
CA ASP A 201 -21.41 -0.23 -45.27
C ASP A 201 -22.17 0.65 -44.27
N SER A 202 -22.45 0.13 -43.07
CA SER A 202 -23.18 0.86 -42.03
C SER A 202 -22.36 2.04 -41.52
N TRP A 203 -22.99 3.20 -41.42
CA TRP A 203 -22.30 4.39 -40.94
C TRP A 203 -22.21 4.42 -39.41
N PHE A 204 -21.00 4.51 -38.86
CA PHE A 204 -20.80 4.70 -37.43
C PHE A 204 -21.21 6.11 -37.00
N TYR A 205 -22.11 6.18 -36.03
CA TYR A 205 -22.44 7.42 -35.34
C TYR A 205 -22.88 7.15 -33.90
N MET A 206 -22.60 8.13 -33.04
CA MET A 206 -23.03 8.12 -31.65
C MET A 206 -24.20 9.08 -31.48
N ALA A 207 -25.31 8.58 -30.94
CA ALA A 207 -26.50 9.37 -30.69
C ALA A 207 -27.26 8.81 -29.47
N LYS A 208 -28.03 9.69 -28.81
CA LYS A 208 -28.82 9.29 -27.65
C LYS A 208 -29.85 8.23 -28.05
N GLY A 209 -29.86 7.09 -27.35
CA GLY A 209 -30.79 5.98 -27.63
C GLY A 209 -30.45 5.15 -28.88
N HIS A 210 -29.28 5.36 -29.49
CA HIS A 210 -28.72 4.47 -30.52
C HIS A 210 -27.96 3.31 -29.88
N ALA A 211 -27.60 2.28 -30.67
CA ALA A 211 -26.72 1.20 -30.21
C ALA A 211 -25.37 1.72 -29.67
N PHE A 212 -24.90 2.83 -30.24
CA PHE A 212 -23.72 3.57 -29.76
C PHE A 212 -24.10 4.82 -28.96
N ASP A 213 -24.84 4.62 -27.88
CA ASP A 213 -25.12 5.66 -26.89
C ASP A 213 -23.91 5.85 -25.94
N VAL A 214 -23.47 7.09 -25.72
CA VAL A 214 -22.27 7.40 -24.91
C VAL A 214 -22.38 6.85 -23.49
N LEU A 215 -23.55 6.91 -22.86
CA LEU A 215 -23.75 6.41 -21.51
C LEU A 215 -23.65 4.89 -21.50
N THR A 216 -24.38 4.22 -22.40
CA THR A 216 -24.34 2.75 -22.53
C THR A 216 -22.93 2.24 -22.82
N MET A 217 -22.21 2.89 -23.74
CA MET A 217 -20.83 2.53 -24.06
C MET A 217 -19.88 2.73 -22.86
N LYS A 218 -20.06 3.80 -22.09
CA LYS A 218 -19.28 4.07 -20.87
C LYS A 218 -19.60 3.08 -19.75
N GLU A 219 -20.86 2.65 -19.64
CA GLU A 219 -21.29 1.62 -18.69
C GLU A 219 -20.65 0.27 -19.01
N ARG A 220 -20.65 -0.13 -20.29
CA ARG A 220 -19.96 -1.36 -20.74
C ARG A 220 -18.47 -1.35 -20.43
N MET A 221 -17.79 -0.21 -20.62
CA MET A 221 -16.38 -0.06 -20.22
C MET A 221 -16.17 -0.39 -18.73
N VAL A 222 -17.06 0.10 -17.87
CA VAL A 222 -17.00 -0.07 -16.41
C VAL A 222 -17.40 -1.48 -15.96
N GLU A 223 -18.26 -2.16 -16.72
CA GLU A 223 -18.61 -3.56 -16.52
C GLU A 223 -17.47 -4.50 -16.94
N ILE A 224 -16.87 -4.28 -18.12
CA ILE A 224 -15.67 -4.99 -18.58
C ILE A 224 -14.52 -4.81 -17.58
N ALA A 225 -14.31 -3.59 -17.09
CA ALA A 225 -13.31 -3.34 -16.05
C ALA A 225 -13.56 -4.19 -14.80
N ALA A 226 -14.80 -4.26 -14.31
CA ALA A 226 -15.14 -5.07 -13.15
C ALA A 226 -14.93 -6.58 -13.39
N GLU A 227 -15.22 -7.06 -14.60
CA GLU A 227 -14.93 -8.44 -15.01
C GLU A 227 -13.42 -8.76 -14.99
N GLN A 228 -12.57 -7.74 -15.19
CA GLN A 228 -11.11 -7.82 -15.07
C GLN A 228 -10.58 -7.51 -13.66
N GLY A 229 -11.47 -7.39 -12.66
CA GLY A 229 -11.11 -7.07 -11.28
C GLY A 229 -10.81 -5.59 -11.02
N LEU A 230 -11.09 -4.70 -11.97
CA LEU A 230 -10.92 -3.26 -11.83
C LEU A 230 -12.22 -2.58 -11.42
N TYR A 231 -12.21 -1.94 -10.26
CA TYR A 231 -13.37 -1.20 -9.77
C TYR A 231 -13.38 0.23 -10.32
N LEU A 232 -14.14 0.44 -11.40
CA LEU A 232 -14.37 1.75 -12.00
C LEU A 232 -15.83 2.19 -11.80
N ASP A 233 -16.08 3.51 -11.88
CA ASP A 233 -17.41 4.09 -11.90
C ASP A 233 -17.63 4.96 -13.15
N SER A 234 -18.86 4.94 -13.69
CA SER A 234 -19.25 5.79 -14.82
C SER A 234 -20.02 7.04 -14.37
N ALA A 235 -20.00 7.37 -13.07
CA ALA A 235 -20.85 8.38 -12.48
C ALA A 235 -20.67 9.75 -13.16
N SER A 236 -21.79 10.38 -13.44
CA SER A 236 -21.91 11.71 -13.98
C SER A 236 -21.46 12.77 -12.98
N ARG A 237 -21.24 13.98 -13.50
CA ARG A 237 -20.91 15.15 -12.68
C ARG A 237 -22.00 15.45 -11.64
N ILE A 238 -23.27 15.32 -12.02
CA ILE A 238 -24.43 15.55 -11.13
C ILE A 238 -24.49 14.48 -10.03
N GLU A 239 -24.24 13.21 -10.36
CA GLU A 239 -24.17 12.13 -9.35
C GLU A 239 -23.10 12.36 -8.29
N ARG A 240 -22.04 13.09 -8.65
CA ARG A 240 -20.97 13.52 -7.72
C ARG A 240 -21.26 14.85 -7.02
N GLY A 241 -22.41 15.46 -7.23
CA GLY A 241 -22.76 16.76 -6.65
C GLY A 241 -22.16 17.98 -7.36
N LYS A 242 -21.56 17.82 -8.55
CA LYS A 242 -21.03 18.95 -9.33
C LYS A 242 -22.15 19.63 -10.12
N LEU A 243 -22.54 20.83 -9.69
CA LEU A 243 -23.57 21.68 -10.30
C LEU A 243 -23.01 22.66 -11.35
N THR A 244 -21.97 22.23 -12.06
CA THR A 244 -21.27 23.04 -13.08
C THR A 244 -21.16 22.27 -14.40
N TYR A 245 -21.17 23.01 -15.50
CA TYR A 245 -20.72 22.49 -16.79
C TYR A 245 -19.22 22.19 -16.72
N GLY A 246 -18.79 21.11 -17.38
CA GLY A 246 -17.38 20.82 -17.53
C GLY A 246 -16.67 21.97 -18.28
N PRO A 247 -15.38 22.22 -17.97
CA PRO A 247 -14.66 23.32 -18.58
C PRO A 247 -14.51 23.12 -20.09
N SER A 248 -14.67 24.21 -20.84
CA SER A 248 -14.42 24.19 -22.28
C SER A 248 -12.92 24.03 -22.56
N ARG A 249 -12.56 23.50 -23.74
CA ARG A 249 -11.16 23.44 -24.17
C ARG A 249 -10.49 24.82 -24.15
N VAL A 250 -11.23 25.84 -24.59
CA VAL A 250 -10.75 27.24 -24.60
C VAL A 250 -10.41 27.71 -23.19
N GLU A 251 -11.26 27.37 -22.21
CA GLU A 251 -11.02 27.74 -20.81
C GLU A 251 -9.85 26.96 -20.21
N LEU A 252 -9.70 25.67 -20.53
CA LEU A 252 -8.54 24.86 -20.11
C LEU A 252 -7.22 25.45 -20.65
N GLU A 253 -7.17 25.78 -21.94
CA GLU A 253 -5.99 26.37 -22.57
C GLU A 253 -5.69 27.77 -22.02
N ARG A 254 -6.74 28.57 -21.76
CA ARG A 254 -6.61 29.89 -21.17
C ARG A 254 -6.06 29.83 -19.74
N ALA A 255 -6.65 28.99 -18.90
CA ALA A 255 -6.21 28.78 -17.52
C ALA A 255 -4.75 28.32 -17.45
N LEU A 256 -4.34 27.39 -18.32
CA LEU A 256 -2.95 26.94 -18.43
C LEU A 256 -2.01 28.08 -18.84
N ARG A 257 -2.39 28.89 -19.83
CA ARG A 257 -1.57 30.04 -20.30
C ARG A 257 -1.44 31.12 -19.23
N GLU A 258 -2.49 31.34 -18.47
CA GLU A 258 -2.58 32.38 -17.43
C GLU A 258 -2.06 31.88 -16.07
N GLY A 259 -1.67 30.60 -15.94
CA GLY A 259 -1.19 30.01 -14.69
C GLY A 259 -2.22 30.01 -13.56
N ARG A 260 -3.51 29.97 -13.90
CA ARG A 260 -4.62 30.04 -12.93
C ARG A 260 -5.47 28.78 -12.95
N GLU A 261 -6.30 28.62 -11.92
CA GLU A 261 -7.28 27.54 -11.90
C GLU A 261 -8.36 27.71 -12.98
N VAL A 262 -8.87 26.56 -13.42
CA VAL A 262 -9.90 26.45 -14.44
C VAL A 262 -11.24 26.91 -13.87
N ARG A 263 -11.89 27.87 -14.52
CA ARG A 263 -13.19 28.36 -14.10
C ARG A 263 -14.31 27.54 -14.72
N GLU A 264 -15.05 26.81 -13.91
CA GLU A 264 -16.26 26.12 -14.36
C GLU A 264 -17.49 27.04 -14.30
N VAL A 265 -18.43 26.83 -15.23
CA VAL A 265 -19.65 27.64 -15.33
C VAL A 265 -20.78 26.92 -14.58
N PRO A 266 -21.44 27.56 -13.60
CA PRO A 266 -22.59 26.96 -12.91
C PRO A 266 -23.73 26.62 -13.87
N LEU A 267 -24.46 25.53 -13.56
CA LEU A 267 -25.74 25.24 -14.20
C LEU A 267 -26.74 26.37 -13.92
N GLN A 268 -27.64 26.64 -14.86
CA GLN A 268 -28.61 27.73 -14.75
C GLN A 268 -30.02 27.28 -15.15
N GLY A 269 -31.04 27.97 -14.65
CA GLY A 269 -32.42 27.79 -15.08
C GLY A 269 -32.98 26.38 -14.83
N PRO A 270 -33.62 25.73 -15.82
CA PRO A 270 -34.11 24.36 -15.68
C PRO A 270 -33.02 23.34 -15.30
N ALA A 271 -31.82 23.47 -15.86
CA ALA A 271 -30.74 22.50 -15.67
C ALA A 271 -30.29 22.36 -14.20
N VAL A 272 -30.25 23.47 -13.44
CA VAL A 272 -29.92 23.41 -12.00
C VAL A 272 -31.06 22.81 -11.18
N ARG A 273 -32.33 23.06 -11.55
CA ARG A 273 -33.48 22.44 -10.87
C ARG A 273 -33.51 20.93 -11.07
N ASP A 274 -33.28 20.47 -12.29
CA ASP A 274 -33.25 19.05 -12.64
C ASP A 274 -32.08 18.36 -11.94
N ALA A 275 -30.90 19.00 -11.90
CA ALA A 275 -29.74 18.47 -11.18
C ALA A 275 -29.98 18.35 -9.66
N LEU A 276 -30.64 19.33 -9.03
CA LEU A 276 -30.99 19.26 -7.61
C LEU A 276 -32.07 18.20 -7.32
N ALA A 277 -33.02 18.00 -8.23
CA ALA A 277 -33.99 16.90 -8.13
C ALA A 277 -33.28 15.55 -8.18
N GLN A 278 -32.36 15.37 -9.14
CA GLN A 278 -31.57 14.16 -9.27
C GLN A 278 -30.67 13.91 -8.04
N ILE A 279 -30.03 14.94 -7.48
CA ILE A 279 -29.22 14.79 -6.26
C ILE A 279 -30.08 14.29 -5.08
N ARG A 280 -31.32 14.79 -4.92
CA ARG A 280 -32.24 14.31 -3.87
C ARG A 280 -32.59 12.82 -4.06
N GLU A 281 -32.86 12.39 -5.29
CA GLU A 281 -33.09 10.98 -5.62
C GLU A 281 -31.86 10.11 -5.32
N ASN A 282 -30.66 10.61 -5.64
CA ASN A 282 -29.41 9.92 -5.38
C ASN A 282 -29.16 9.74 -3.88
N VAL A 283 -29.41 10.78 -3.08
CA VAL A 283 -29.31 10.72 -1.60
C VAL A 283 -30.24 9.66 -1.05
N ALA A 284 -31.51 9.64 -1.48
CA ALA A 284 -32.47 8.62 -1.05
C ALA A 284 -32.02 7.19 -1.41
N THR A 285 -31.45 7.02 -2.61
CA THR A 285 -30.90 5.73 -3.07
C THR A 285 -29.71 5.29 -2.21
N LEU A 286 -28.79 6.21 -1.89
CA LEU A 286 -27.65 5.92 -1.02
C LEU A 286 -28.08 5.58 0.42
N GLN A 287 -29.11 6.24 0.95
CA GLN A 287 -29.68 5.90 2.27
C GLN A 287 -30.29 4.48 2.29
N LEU A 288 -30.93 4.07 1.20
CA LEU A 288 -31.40 2.70 1.03
C LEU A 288 -30.23 1.71 1.02
N PHE A 289 -29.16 2.01 0.28
CA PHE A 289 -27.95 1.18 0.26
C PHE A 289 -27.25 1.08 1.62
N SER A 290 -27.16 2.19 2.36
CA SER A 290 -26.66 2.23 3.75
C SER A 290 -27.50 1.29 4.63
N SER A 291 -28.83 1.33 4.49
CA SER A 291 -29.74 0.45 5.24
C SER A 291 -29.57 -1.03 4.88
N MET A 292 -29.39 -1.34 3.59
CA MET A 292 -29.12 -2.71 3.11
C MET A 292 -27.78 -3.24 3.62
N ALA A 293 -26.71 -2.44 3.53
CA ALA A 293 -25.38 -2.82 4.04
C ALA A 293 -25.41 -3.11 5.55
N ARG A 294 -26.15 -2.32 6.35
CA ARG A 294 -26.37 -2.60 7.79
C ARG A 294 -27.05 -3.95 8.02
N GLN A 295 -28.09 -4.27 7.24
CA GLN A 295 -28.82 -5.54 7.36
C GLN A 295 -27.93 -6.73 6.99
N SER A 296 -27.04 -6.56 6.01
CA SER A 296 -26.03 -7.54 5.62
C SER A 296 -24.80 -7.60 6.54
N ARG A 297 -24.79 -6.86 7.66
CA ARG A 297 -23.69 -6.79 8.64
C ARG A 297 -22.39 -6.16 8.11
N GLU A 298 -22.47 -5.35 7.07
CA GLU A 298 -21.34 -4.60 6.51
C GLU A 298 -21.30 -3.18 7.10
N ALA A 299 -21.03 -3.06 8.40
CA ALA A 299 -21.16 -1.80 9.15
C ALA A 299 -20.26 -0.68 8.62
N GLU A 300 -19.05 -1.01 8.20
CA GLU A 300 -18.08 -0.05 7.67
C GLU A 300 -18.49 0.49 6.29
N LEU A 301 -18.99 -0.39 5.42
CA LEU A 301 -19.56 0.02 4.12
C LEU A 301 -20.79 0.91 4.31
N ALA A 302 -21.67 0.55 5.24
CA ALA A 302 -22.83 1.38 5.56
C ALA A 302 -22.42 2.78 6.04
N ALA A 303 -21.39 2.88 6.88
CA ALA A 303 -20.86 4.17 7.35
C ALA A 303 -20.27 5.00 6.20
N ARG A 304 -19.53 4.38 5.26
CA ARG A 304 -19.04 5.03 4.05
C ARG A 304 -20.17 5.55 3.16
N ILE A 305 -21.15 4.72 2.85
CA ILE A 305 -22.32 5.10 2.03
C ILE A 305 -23.09 6.25 2.68
N GLU A 306 -23.29 6.19 4.00
CA GLU A 306 -23.94 7.23 4.78
C GLU A 306 -23.18 8.56 4.70
N ALA A 307 -21.85 8.54 4.83
CA ALA A 307 -21.03 9.74 4.71
C ALA A 307 -21.14 10.39 3.31
N VAL A 308 -21.20 9.56 2.26
CA VAL A 308 -21.41 10.02 0.87
C VAL A 308 -22.79 10.64 0.69
N ALA A 309 -23.84 10.02 1.22
CA ALA A 309 -25.20 10.55 1.20
C ALA A 309 -25.30 11.90 1.92
N GLN A 310 -24.73 12.01 3.12
CA GLN A 310 -24.72 13.25 3.90
C GLN A 310 -23.94 14.37 3.21
N ARG A 311 -22.83 14.04 2.54
CA ARG A 311 -22.07 15.01 1.76
C ARG A 311 -22.91 15.59 0.62
N LEU A 312 -23.57 14.75 -0.17
CA LEU A 312 -24.47 15.20 -1.24
C LEU A 312 -25.66 16.00 -0.70
N ALA A 313 -26.26 15.57 0.41
CA ALA A 313 -27.40 16.26 1.03
C ALA A 313 -27.06 17.70 1.49
N ARG A 314 -25.81 17.95 1.87
CA ARG A 314 -25.31 19.29 2.24
C ARG A 314 -24.81 20.10 1.03
N GLY A 315 -25.00 19.60 -0.19
CA GLY A 315 -24.51 20.24 -1.42
C GLY A 315 -23.00 20.09 -1.64
N GLY A 316 -22.36 19.16 -0.94
CA GLY A 316 -20.94 18.84 -1.11
C GLY A 316 -20.68 17.98 -2.34
N ILE A 317 -19.42 18.00 -2.81
CA ILE A 317 -18.96 17.24 -3.97
C ILE A 317 -18.29 15.94 -3.51
N ILE A 318 -18.64 14.81 -4.12
CA ILE A 318 -17.91 13.56 -3.96
C ILE A 318 -16.63 13.68 -4.78
N GLN A 319 -15.50 13.81 -4.10
CA GLN A 319 -14.18 13.77 -4.71
C GLN A 319 -13.88 12.34 -5.17
N SER A 320 -13.17 12.21 -6.30
CA SER A 320 -12.53 10.92 -6.60
C SER A 320 -11.50 10.63 -5.51
N THR A 321 -11.12 9.38 -5.30
CA THR A 321 -9.99 9.06 -4.41
C THR A 321 -8.71 9.55 -5.11
N GLU A 322 -8.55 10.87 -5.21
CA GLU A 322 -7.49 11.59 -5.89
C GLU A 322 -6.22 11.71 -5.02
N GLU A 323 -6.21 11.05 -3.85
CA GLU A 323 -5.05 10.95 -2.96
C GLU A 323 -4.27 9.65 -3.19
N PHE A 324 -3.95 9.35 -4.44
CA PHE A 324 -2.77 8.57 -4.79
C PHE A 324 -2.02 9.29 -5.93
N MET A 325 -0.71 9.43 -5.78
CA MET A 325 0.24 10.35 -6.44
C MET A 325 -0.06 10.85 -7.87
N GLN A 326 0.45 12.06 -8.16
CA GLN A 326 0.57 12.58 -9.52
C GLN A 326 1.74 11.88 -10.25
N ALA A 327 1.51 11.38 -11.47
CA ALA A 327 2.51 10.63 -12.26
C ALA A 327 3.84 11.38 -12.51
N GLN A 328 3.88 12.70 -12.30
CA GLN A 328 5.09 13.52 -12.40
C GLN A 328 6.13 13.23 -11.31
N ASP A 329 5.72 12.59 -10.21
CA ASP A 329 6.58 12.28 -9.06
C ASP A 329 7.30 10.92 -9.20
N VAL A 330 7.00 10.14 -10.24
CA VAL A 330 7.60 8.83 -10.53
C VAL A 330 8.39 8.91 -11.84
N GLN A 331 9.70 9.14 -11.76
CA GLN A 331 10.58 9.20 -12.93
C GLN A 331 11.42 7.93 -13.11
N THR A 332 11.53 7.10 -12.07
CA THR A 332 12.38 5.91 -12.02
C THR A 332 11.70 4.75 -11.28
N ARG A 333 12.19 3.52 -11.50
CA ARG A 333 11.78 2.34 -10.70
C ARG A 333 12.08 2.52 -9.19
N GLY A 334 13.06 3.36 -8.85
CA GLY A 334 13.37 3.73 -7.47
C GLY A 334 12.33 4.66 -6.83
N ASP A 335 11.66 5.51 -7.62
CA ASP A 335 10.55 6.35 -7.15
C ASP A 335 9.31 5.50 -6.83
N LEU A 336 9.03 4.50 -7.67
CA LEU A 336 8.01 3.48 -7.41
C LEU A 336 8.29 2.70 -6.12
N GLY A 337 9.55 2.30 -5.90
CA GLY A 337 9.97 1.65 -4.65
C GLY A 337 9.74 2.53 -3.42
N ARG A 338 10.20 3.79 -3.45
CA ARG A 338 10.00 4.74 -2.34
C ARG A 338 8.53 5.01 -2.03
N TYR A 339 7.71 5.13 -3.06
CA TYR A 339 6.27 5.32 -2.87
C TYR A 339 5.59 4.10 -2.28
N TYR A 340 5.95 2.92 -2.80
CA TYR A 340 5.41 1.66 -2.30
C TYR A 340 5.79 1.47 -0.82
N ASP A 341 7.04 1.77 -0.45
CA ASP A 341 7.50 1.80 0.95
C ASP A 341 6.66 2.79 1.79
N ALA A 342 6.46 4.02 1.32
CA ALA A 342 5.64 5.03 2.03
C ALA A 342 4.15 4.66 2.14
N TRP A 343 3.60 3.93 1.16
CA TRP A 343 2.25 3.39 1.23
C TRP A 343 2.15 2.27 2.27
N LEU A 344 3.11 1.34 2.28
CA LEU A 344 3.19 0.29 3.29
C LEU A 344 3.25 0.89 4.70
N ASP A 345 4.08 1.91 4.91
CA ASP A 345 4.19 2.61 6.21
C ASP A 345 2.89 3.30 6.63
N ARG A 346 2.16 3.93 5.70
CA ARG A 346 0.88 4.58 6.00
C ARG A 346 -0.20 3.57 6.39
N VAL A 347 -0.29 2.45 5.67
CA VAL A 347 -1.27 1.41 6.00
C VAL A 347 -0.91 0.77 7.34
N GLU A 348 0.38 0.49 7.58
CA GLU A 348 0.85 -0.03 8.87
C GLU A 348 0.56 0.94 10.03
N THR A 349 0.69 2.24 9.80
CA THR A 349 0.29 3.28 10.77
C THR A 349 -1.21 3.24 11.03
N GLY A 350 -2.03 3.04 10.00
CA GLY A 350 -3.48 2.88 10.12
C GLY A 350 -3.86 1.62 10.90
N ILE A 351 -3.23 0.48 10.62
CA ILE A 351 -3.45 -0.78 11.34
C ILE A 351 -3.19 -0.60 12.84
N ARG A 352 -2.15 0.15 13.22
CA ARG A 352 -1.83 0.41 14.64
C ARG A 352 -2.90 1.21 15.37
N GLN A 353 -3.70 2.00 14.66
CA GLN A 353 -4.78 2.77 15.25
C GLN A 353 -6.04 1.92 15.52
N LEU A 354 -6.08 0.69 15.00
CA LEU A 354 -7.16 -0.26 15.26
C LEU A 354 -7.06 -0.87 16.66
N PRO A 355 -8.17 -1.39 17.22
CA PRO A 355 -8.14 -2.19 18.45
C PRO A 355 -7.17 -3.38 18.33
N GLN A 356 -6.42 -3.67 19.40
CA GLN A 356 -5.36 -4.71 19.38
C GLN A 356 -5.84 -6.08 18.89
N SER A 357 -7.11 -6.43 19.13
CA SER A 357 -7.74 -7.67 18.66
C SER A 357 -7.88 -7.76 17.13
N GLU A 358 -7.97 -6.63 16.43
CA GLU A 358 -8.21 -6.55 14.98
C GLU A 358 -6.91 -6.37 14.18
N GLN A 359 -5.87 -5.83 14.82
CA GLN A 359 -4.59 -5.53 14.17
C GLN A 359 -3.97 -6.77 13.50
N GLY A 360 -4.02 -7.92 14.17
CA GLY A 360 -3.38 -9.14 13.68
C GLY A 360 -4.04 -9.71 12.42
N GLU A 361 -5.36 -9.63 12.31
CA GLU A 361 -6.09 -10.08 11.12
C GLU A 361 -5.89 -9.14 9.95
N MET A 362 -6.10 -7.83 10.19
CA MET A 362 -5.92 -6.79 9.17
C MET A 362 -4.49 -6.80 8.60
N ARG A 363 -3.48 -6.98 9.44
CA ARG A 363 -2.07 -7.07 9.03
C ARG A 363 -1.80 -8.29 8.15
N ARG A 364 -2.39 -9.46 8.45
CA ARG A 364 -2.24 -10.66 7.62
C ARG A 364 -2.87 -10.47 6.23
N GLU A 365 -4.09 -9.96 6.18
CA GLU A 365 -4.79 -9.72 4.91
C GLU A 365 -4.05 -8.68 4.06
N PHE A 366 -3.59 -7.60 4.68
CA PHE A 366 -2.83 -6.56 4.02
C PHE A 366 -1.55 -7.09 3.38
N TYR A 367 -0.69 -7.80 4.13
CA TYR A 367 0.57 -8.30 3.58
C TYR A 367 0.36 -9.44 2.57
N ALA A 368 -0.76 -10.15 2.62
CA ALA A 368 -1.15 -11.07 1.56
C ALA A 368 -1.36 -10.33 0.23
N ALA A 369 -2.22 -9.30 0.23
CA ALA A 369 -2.48 -8.49 -0.95
C ALA A 369 -1.24 -7.71 -1.41
N ALA A 370 -0.48 -7.12 -0.48
CA ALA A 370 0.75 -6.40 -0.80
C ALA A 370 1.78 -7.33 -1.47
N SER A 371 1.88 -8.60 -1.04
CA SER A 371 2.80 -9.56 -1.65
C SER A 371 2.48 -9.83 -3.13
N ASP A 372 1.20 -9.82 -3.51
CA ASP A 372 0.80 -10.00 -4.91
C ASP A 372 1.21 -8.80 -5.75
N VAL A 373 0.99 -7.58 -5.24
CA VAL A 373 1.44 -6.33 -5.88
C VAL A 373 2.97 -6.31 -6.01
N ALA A 374 3.72 -6.74 -5.00
CA ALA A 374 5.18 -6.80 -5.06
C ALA A 374 5.68 -7.76 -6.15
N ARG A 375 5.01 -8.91 -6.38
CA ARG A 375 5.32 -9.82 -7.51
C ARG A 375 5.02 -9.17 -8.85
N GLU A 376 3.88 -8.48 -8.98
CA GLU A 376 3.53 -7.75 -10.20
C GLU A 376 4.54 -6.63 -10.53
N LEU A 377 5.17 -6.03 -9.52
CA LEU A 377 6.26 -5.05 -9.66
C LEU A 377 7.66 -5.68 -9.85
N GLY A 378 7.75 -7.01 -9.86
CA GLY A 378 8.97 -7.79 -10.06
C GLY A 378 9.92 -7.84 -8.86
N ASP A 379 9.41 -7.71 -7.62
CA ASP A 379 10.14 -8.00 -6.37
C ASP A 379 9.64 -9.31 -5.73
N ASP A 380 9.89 -10.43 -6.39
CA ASP A 380 9.50 -11.77 -5.91
C ASP A 380 10.10 -12.08 -4.53
N ARG A 381 11.32 -11.59 -4.29
CA ARG A 381 12.00 -11.76 -3.01
C ARG A 381 11.31 -10.96 -1.91
N GLY A 382 10.92 -9.72 -2.18
CA GLY A 382 10.13 -8.91 -1.25
C GLY A 382 8.78 -9.54 -0.94
N ALA A 383 8.07 -10.01 -1.97
CA ALA A 383 6.80 -10.72 -1.81
C ALA A 383 6.95 -11.97 -0.93
N ALA A 384 8.01 -12.76 -1.12
CA ALA A 384 8.29 -13.92 -0.29
C ALA A 384 8.59 -13.55 1.18
N LEU A 385 9.23 -12.40 1.42
CA LEU A 385 9.54 -11.93 2.77
C LEU A 385 8.30 -11.43 3.52
N MET A 386 7.31 -10.85 2.83
CA MET A 386 6.05 -10.42 3.44
C MET A 386 5.24 -11.58 4.04
N GLN A 387 5.44 -12.78 3.50
CA GLN A 387 4.78 -14.02 3.93
C GLN A 387 5.54 -14.79 5.02
N ARG A 388 6.68 -14.27 5.47
CA ARG A 388 7.54 -14.94 6.45
C ARG A 388 7.59 -14.15 7.75
N PRO A 389 7.65 -14.82 8.91
CA PRO A 389 7.87 -14.12 10.17
C PRO A 389 9.27 -13.47 10.18
N ALA A 390 9.39 -12.39 10.95
CA ALA A 390 10.68 -11.80 11.30
C ALA A 390 11.59 -12.83 11.97
N ARG A 391 12.90 -12.68 11.80
CA ARG A 391 13.92 -13.61 12.29
C ARG A 391 14.73 -13.04 13.43
N GLU A 392 15.11 -11.77 13.32
CA GLU A 392 15.97 -11.13 14.31
C GLU A 392 15.27 -11.06 15.65
N ALA A 393 15.97 -11.47 16.70
CA ALA A 393 15.45 -11.56 18.06
C ALA A 393 14.80 -10.25 18.54
N LEU A 394 15.37 -9.12 18.15
CA LEU A 394 14.84 -7.78 18.44
C LEU A 394 13.52 -7.51 17.73
N HIS A 395 13.41 -7.90 16.46
CA HIS A 395 12.27 -7.58 15.60
C HIS A 395 11.11 -8.57 15.76
N ARG A 396 11.39 -9.84 16.08
CA ARG A 396 10.34 -10.83 16.40
C ARG A 396 9.77 -10.70 17.82
N SER A 397 10.33 -9.81 18.64
CA SER A 397 9.89 -9.53 20.00
C SER A 397 9.08 -8.25 20.05
N GLN A 398 8.00 -8.29 20.83
CA GLN A 398 7.25 -7.12 21.27
C GLN A 398 7.51 -6.92 22.77
N ILE A 399 7.92 -5.72 23.16
CA ILE A 399 8.32 -5.41 24.53
C ILE A 399 7.36 -4.36 25.11
N ASP A 400 6.45 -4.82 25.95
CA ASP A 400 5.48 -3.99 26.68
C ASP A 400 6.09 -3.50 28.00
N ASP A 401 5.28 -2.90 28.88
CA ASP A 401 5.79 -2.25 30.10
C ASP A 401 6.28 -3.21 31.20
N SER A 402 5.84 -4.47 31.20
CA SER A 402 6.28 -5.50 32.16
C SER A 402 6.61 -6.86 31.53
N ALA A 403 6.31 -7.05 30.25
CA ALA A 403 6.37 -8.35 29.60
C ALA A 403 7.03 -8.28 28.22
N ILE A 404 7.58 -9.41 27.79
CA ILE A 404 8.03 -9.61 26.41
C ILE A 404 7.13 -10.67 25.79
N THR A 405 6.61 -10.36 24.60
CA THR A 405 5.91 -11.32 23.75
C THR A 405 6.81 -11.68 22.57
N ARG A 406 6.97 -12.98 22.30
CA ARG A 406 7.76 -13.49 21.18
C ARG A 406 7.14 -14.79 20.68
N ASP A 407 6.93 -14.87 19.37
CA ASP A 407 6.37 -16.07 18.71
C ASP A 407 5.06 -16.56 19.37
N GLY A 408 4.21 -15.62 19.82
CA GLY A 408 2.94 -15.90 20.51
C GLY A 408 3.06 -16.33 21.97
N THR A 409 4.28 -16.41 22.52
CA THR A 409 4.51 -16.66 23.95
C THR A 409 4.76 -15.34 24.65
N THR A 410 4.06 -15.07 25.75
CA THR A 410 4.28 -13.90 26.60
C THR A 410 4.96 -14.31 27.89
N ARG A 411 6.01 -13.59 28.28
CA ARG A 411 6.74 -13.78 29.52
C ARG A 411 6.76 -12.51 30.34
N GLU A 412 6.30 -12.61 31.58
CA GLU A 412 6.43 -11.55 32.58
C GLU A 412 7.88 -11.41 33.05
N ILE A 413 8.42 -10.21 32.93
CA ILE A 413 9.76 -9.83 33.37
C ILE A 413 9.68 -8.88 34.58
N GLY A 414 8.67 -8.01 34.61
CA GLY A 414 8.50 -6.92 35.57
C GLY A 414 9.01 -5.58 35.04
N HIS A 415 8.42 -4.49 35.52
CA HIS A 415 8.67 -3.13 35.01
C HIS A 415 10.16 -2.74 35.03
N ASP A 416 10.84 -2.92 36.15
CA ASP A 416 12.27 -2.55 36.28
C ASP A 416 13.16 -3.38 35.36
N GLY A 417 12.81 -4.65 35.13
CA GLY A 417 13.54 -5.53 34.20
C GLY A 417 13.37 -5.09 32.75
N ILE A 418 12.16 -4.68 32.35
CA ILE A 418 11.91 -4.09 31.03
C ILE A 418 12.67 -2.78 30.85
N VAL A 419 12.63 -1.89 31.85
CA VAL A 419 13.38 -0.63 31.81
C VAL A 419 14.89 -0.91 31.64
N GLU A 420 15.44 -1.87 32.38
CA GLU A 420 16.84 -2.27 32.24
C GLU A 420 17.16 -2.83 30.83
N ILE A 421 16.28 -3.66 30.26
CA ILE A 421 16.44 -4.18 28.89
C ILE A 421 16.44 -3.04 27.87
N ARG A 422 15.47 -2.12 27.99
CA ARG A 422 15.33 -0.96 27.10
C ARG A 422 16.56 -0.05 27.21
N ASP A 423 17.05 0.22 28.42
CA ASP A 423 18.24 1.06 28.65
C ASP A 423 19.50 0.43 28.01
N ARG A 424 19.71 -0.87 28.18
CA ARG A 424 20.86 -1.58 27.57
C ARG A 424 20.82 -1.62 26.06
N ILE A 425 19.65 -1.89 25.47
CA ILE A 425 19.50 -1.89 24.01
C ILE A 425 19.69 -0.47 23.46
N SER A 426 19.16 0.55 24.14
CA SER A 426 19.40 1.96 23.80
C SER A 426 20.88 2.33 23.83
N ALA A 427 21.62 1.89 24.86
CA ALA A 427 23.05 2.11 24.96
C ALA A 427 23.82 1.41 23.82
N ALA A 428 23.44 0.17 23.49
CA ALA A 428 24.04 -0.57 22.38
C ALA A 428 23.76 0.10 21.02
N ALA A 429 22.53 0.57 20.79
CA ALA A 429 22.14 1.32 19.60
C ALA A 429 22.99 2.59 19.45
N LYS A 430 23.07 3.41 20.52
CA LYS A 430 23.88 4.63 20.56
C LYS A 430 25.35 4.36 20.29
N SER A 431 25.91 3.30 20.89
CA SER A 431 27.31 2.92 20.69
C SER A 431 27.61 2.49 19.25
N SER A 432 26.60 2.05 18.51
CA SER A 432 26.72 1.60 17.13
C SER A 432 26.47 2.73 16.12
N GLY A 433 25.90 3.86 16.57
CA GLY A 433 25.55 5.00 15.72
C GLY A 433 24.07 5.06 15.32
N LEU A 434 23.22 4.26 15.97
CA LEU A 434 21.77 4.25 15.77
C LEU A 434 21.06 5.19 16.76
N ASP A 435 19.92 5.73 16.35
CA ASP A 435 19.03 6.50 17.22
C ASP A 435 18.27 5.56 18.17
N PRO A 436 18.47 5.68 19.51
CA PRO A 436 17.76 4.86 20.48
C PRO A 436 16.24 5.02 20.41
N ALA A 437 15.71 6.21 20.12
CA ALA A 437 14.27 6.43 20.11
C ALA A 437 13.58 5.63 19.01
N THR A 438 14.18 5.61 17.81
CA THR A 438 13.74 4.78 16.69
C THR A 438 13.74 3.28 17.04
N VAL A 439 14.80 2.79 17.69
CA VAL A 439 14.88 1.40 18.14
C VAL A 439 13.82 1.06 19.18
N GLN A 440 13.62 1.92 20.19
CA GLN A 440 12.60 1.71 21.23
C GLN A 440 11.18 1.64 20.65
N ASN A 441 10.87 2.50 19.68
CA ASN A 441 9.58 2.50 19.02
C ASN A 441 9.31 1.17 18.30
N ARG A 442 10.32 0.64 17.58
CA ARG A 442 10.24 -0.67 16.91
C ARG A 442 10.11 -1.82 17.92
N MET A 443 10.82 -1.78 19.06
CA MET A 443 10.73 -2.79 20.12
C MET A 443 9.34 -2.90 20.75
N GLY A 444 8.63 -1.77 20.90
CA GLY A 444 7.26 -1.78 21.42
C GLY A 444 6.25 -2.44 20.47
N GLN A 445 6.63 -2.68 19.21
CA GLN A 445 5.74 -3.16 18.16
C GLN A 445 6.10 -4.56 17.65
N GLY A 446 7.40 -4.84 17.53
CA GLY A 446 7.90 -5.93 16.70
C GLY A 446 7.65 -5.67 15.20
N ALA A 447 8.43 -6.33 14.35
CA ALA A 447 8.21 -6.36 12.92
C ALA A 447 7.04 -7.29 12.59
N ALA A 448 6.18 -6.84 11.67
CA ALA A 448 5.07 -7.63 11.15
C ALA A 448 5.53 -8.92 10.45
N ASN A 449 6.63 -8.85 9.72
CA ASN A 449 7.17 -9.92 8.88
C ASN A 449 8.65 -9.65 8.53
N ALA A 450 9.27 -10.58 7.81
CA ALA A 450 10.66 -10.50 7.38
C ALA A 450 10.92 -9.39 6.35
N TRP A 451 9.89 -8.87 5.67
CA TRP A 451 10.05 -7.76 4.74
C TRP A 451 10.27 -6.45 5.51
N GLN A 452 9.48 -6.21 6.54
CA GLN A 452 9.63 -5.02 7.39
C GLN A 452 10.96 -5.05 8.16
N GLU A 453 11.37 -6.23 8.63
CA GLU A 453 12.71 -6.44 9.19
C GLU A 453 13.83 -6.04 8.21
N ARG A 454 13.74 -6.48 6.95
CA ARG A 454 14.71 -6.12 5.90
C ARG A 454 14.78 -4.60 5.74
N ASP A 455 13.63 -3.94 5.71
CA ASP A 455 13.58 -2.50 5.52
C ASP A 455 14.18 -1.75 6.72
N TRP A 456 13.83 -2.12 7.95
CA TRP A 456 14.46 -1.54 9.14
C TRP A 456 15.96 -1.75 9.19
N THR A 457 16.44 -2.94 8.80
CA THR A 457 17.87 -3.25 8.71
C THR A 457 18.56 -2.34 7.68
N ARG A 458 17.93 -2.11 6.53
CA ARG A 458 18.44 -1.18 5.51
C ARG A 458 18.54 0.25 6.05
N GLN A 459 17.50 0.73 6.74
CA GLN A 459 17.48 2.05 7.37
C GLN A 459 18.59 2.17 8.43
N ASP A 460 18.82 1.11 9.21
CA ASP A 460 19.85 1.08 10.24
C ASP A 460 21.27 1.13 9.65
N ILE A 461 21.53 0.40 8.55
CA ILE A 461 22.82 0.47 7.84
C ILE A 461 23.06 1.89 7.32
N GLN A 462 22.01 2.55 6.80
CA GLN A 462 22.11 3.92 6.33
C GLN A 462 22.38 4.90 7.50
N ALA A 463 21.66 4.79 8.61
CA ALA A 463 21.85 5.64 9.78
C ALA A 463 23.24 5.46 10.42
N VAL A 464 23.76 4.23 10.47
CA VAL A 464 25.13 3.96 10.92
C VAL A 464 26.13 4.60 9.98
N ALA A 465 25.95 4.45 8.66
CA ALA A 465 26.86 5.06 7.70
C ALA A 465 26.88 6.59 7.82
N GLU A 466 25.72 7.23 7.95
CA GLU A 466 25.60 8.67 8.16
C GLU A 466 26.26 9.13 9.46
N SER A 467 26.01 8.45 10.59
CA SER A 467 26.59 8.81 11.89
C SER A 467 28.10 8.61 11.96
N ARG A 468 28.65 7.67 11.18
CA ARG A 468 30.08 7.33 11.13
C ARG A 468 30.82 8.01 9.97
N GLY A 469 30.12 8.69 9.08
CA GLY A 469 30.69 9.30 7.89
C GLY A 469 31.22 8.28 6.86
N LEU A 470 30.60 7.10 6.80
CA LEU A 470 30.96 6.02 5.89
C LEU A 470 30.26 6.20 4.53
N ASN A 471 30.98 5.93 3.44
CA ASN A 471 30.43 6.05 2.09
C ASN A 471 29.88 4.71 1.60
N LEU A 472 28.56 4.55 1.56
CA LEU A 472 27.93 3.32 1.08
C LEU A 472 28.17 3.00 -0.41
N ALA A 473 28.78 3.88 -1.20
CA ALA A 473 29.23 3.54 -2.54
C ALA A 473 30.48 2.63 -2.52
N ASP A 474 31.27 2.66 -1.44
CA ASP A 474 32.48 1.85 -1.26
C ASP A 474 32.18 0.51 -0.56
N ASP A 475 32.76 -0.57 -1.06
CA ASP A 475 32.52 -1.93 -0.58
C ASP A 475 33.00 -2.14 0.87
N ARG A 476 34.12 -1.51 1.24
CA ARG A 476 34.69 -1.63 2.59
C ARG A 476 33.84 -0.87 3.59
N ASP A 477 33.48 0.36 3.26
CA ASP A 477 32.62 1.20 4.11
C ASP A 477 31.22 0.59 4.27
N ARG A 478 30.66 -0.04 3.22
CA ARG A 478 29.42 -0.83 3.34
C ARG A 478 29.56 -2.01 4.29
N GLY A 479 30.68 -2.74 4.19
CA GLY A 479 30.97 -3.87 5.08
C GLY A 479 31.11 -3.44 6.55
N GLU A 480 31.75 -2.29 6.79
CA GLU A 480 31.88 -1.72 8.13
C GLU A 480 30.53 -1.29 8.72
N ALA A 481 29.71 -0.57 7.94
CA ALA A 481 28.36 -0.17 8.37
C ALA A 481 27.48 -1.39 8.68
N ALA A 482 27.48 -2.40 7.80
CA ALA A 482 26.74 -3.64 8.02
C ALA A 482 27.23 -4.40 9.26
N GLY A 483 28.55 -4.50 9.48
CA GLY A 483 29.12 -5.19 10.63
C GLY A 483 28.80 -4.50 11.97
N LEU A 484 28.71 -3.18 12.00
CA LEU A 484 28.27 -2.42 13.18
C LEU A 484 26.79 -2.68 13.51
N VAL A 485 25.92 -2.72 12.50
CA VAL A 485 24.49 -3.06 12.66
C VAL A 485 24.33 -4.51 13.11
N GLU A 486 25.06 -5.45 12.52
CA GLU A 486 25.05 -6.86 12.91
C GLU A 486 25.52 -7.04 14.36
N SER A 487 26.59 -6.33 14.77
CA SER A 487 27.07 -6.35 16.16
C SER A 487 26.04 -5.80 17.15
N PHE A 488 25.27 -4.79 16.75
CA PHE A 488 24.15 -4.27 17.54
C PHE A 488 23.06 -5.33 17.70
N TYR A 489 22.59 -5.93 16.61
CA TYR A 489 21.53 -6.94 16.66
C TYR A 489 21.98 -8.18 17.44
N ALA A 490 23.23 -8.61 17.33
CA ALA A 490 23.79 -9.70 18.12
C ALA A 490 23.72 -9.43 19.63
N LYS A 491 24.11 -8.22 20.07
CA LYS A 491 24.02 -7.81 21.49
C LYS A 491 22.57 -7.74 21.98
N ALA A 492 21.67 -7.21 21.15
CA ALA A 492 20.25 -7.16 21.48
C ALA A 492 19.66 -8.57 21.58
N ALA A 493 20.03 -9.47 20.67
CA ALA A 493 19.61 -10.85 20.67
C ALA A 493 20.06 -11.58 21.93
N GLU A 494 21.34 -11.47 22.31
CA GLU A 494 21.87 -12.08 23.53
C GLU A 494 21.08 -11.64 24.77
N LEU A 495 20.78 -10.35 24.89
CA LEU A 495 20.04 -9.82 26.03
C LEU A 495 18.59 -10.33 26.06
N LEU A 496 17.92 -10.34 24.92
CA LEU A 496 16.52 -10.77 24.81
C LEU A 496 16.38 -12.28 24.99
N ASP A 497 17.26 -13.06 24.38
CA ASP A 497 17.27 -14.52 24.50
C ASP A 497 17.47 -14.93 25.95
N ARG A 498 18.42 -14.30 26.67
CA ARG A 498 18.60 -14.51 28.10
C ARG A 498 17.36 -14.16 28.92
N SER A 499 16.68 -13.06 28.55
CA SER A 499 15.45 -12.64 29.23
C SER A 499 14.29 -13.62 28.96
N PHE A 500 14.33 -14.32 27.83
CA PHE A 500 13.33 -15.29 27.40
C PHE A 500 13.65 -16.74 27.80
N GLU A 501 14.89 -17.09 28.14
CA GLU A 501 15.29 -18.41 28.68
C GLU A 501 14.71 -18.66 30.07
N PRO A 502 14.04 -19.79 30.35
CA PRO A 502 13.49 -20.09 31.67
C PRO A 502 14.60 -20.03 32.74
N ARG A 503 14.30 -19.41 33.89
CA ARG A 503 15.26 -19.29 35.00
C ARG A 503 15.75 -20.69 35.36
N ARG A 504 17.07 -20.92 35.27
CA ARG A 504 17.68 -22.20 35.62
C ARG A 504 17.49 -22.40 37.13
N GLU A 505 16.74 -23.44 37.53
CA GLU A 505 16.49 -23.80 38.93
C GLU A 505 17.78 -24.04 39.75
N HIS A 506 18.93 -24.16 39.08
CA HIS A 506 20.23 -24.45 39.68
C HIS A 506 21.30 -23.39 39.37
N ASP A 507 20.90 -22.13 39.29
CA ASP A 507 21.84 -21.03 39.11
C ASP A 507 22.70 -20.80 40.36
N ARG A 508 24.01 -21.09 40.25
CA ARG A 508 24.97 -20.98 41.36
C ARG A 508 25.16 -19.52 41.79
N LEU A 509 25.17 -18.57 40.86
CA LEU A 509 25.38 -17.16 41.15
C LEU A 509 24.20 -16.60 41.95
N LEU A 510 22.97 -16.87 41.49
CA LEU A 510 21.75 -16.45 42.19
C LEU A 510 21.64 -17.05 43.58
N ARG A 511 21.94 -18.34 43.75
CA ARG A 511 21.95 -18.96 45.08
C ARG A 511 22.98 -18.31 46.00
N THR A 512 24.18 -18.02 45.48
CA THR A 512 25.21 -17.33 46.26
C THR A 512 24.75 -15.93 46.67
N LEU A 513 24.14 -15.17 45.77
CA LEU A 513 23.57 -13.84 46.08
C LEU A 513 22.49 -13.91 47.15
N GLN A 514 21.59 -14.89 47.06
CA GLN A 514 20.55 -15.13 48.08
C GLN A 514 21.15 -15.50 49.44
N THR A 515 22.17 -16.37 49.47
CA THR A 515 22.87 -16.72 50.70
C THR A 515 23.56 -15.50 51.30
N MET A 516 24.29 -14.70 50.49
CA MET A 516 24.95 -13.49 50.97
C MET A 516 23.95 -12.49 51.56
N ALA A 517 22.81 -12.26 50.89
CA ALA A 517 21.74 -11.41 51.40
C ALA A 517 21.18 -11.90 52.73
N GLN A 518 20.95 -13.21 52.86
CA GLN A 518 20.48 -13.81 54.10
C GLN A 518 21.51 -13.69 55.23
N THR A 519 22.80 -13.91 54.94
CA THR A 519 23.90 -13.77 55.91
C THR A 519 24.03 -12.33 56.39
N VAL A 520 24.00 -11.33 55.50
CA VAL A 520 24.04 -9.92 55.91
C VAL A 520 22.82 -9.56 56.76
N LYS A 521 21.65 -10.12 56.48
CA LYS A 521 20.44 -9.89 57.28
C LYS A 521 20.54 -10.48 58.69
N GLN A 522 21.28 -11.58 58.88
CA GLN A 522 21.45 -12.26 60.16
C GLN A 522 22.63 -11.71 60.97
N ASP A 523 23.78 -11.54 60.31
CA ASP A 523 25.07 -11.30 60.96
C ASP A 523 25.61 -9.88 60.72
N GLY A 524 24.96 -9.10 59.83
CA GLY A 524 25.34 -7.74 59.48
C GLY A 524 26.54 -7.61 58.53
N GLN A 525 27.21 -8.72 58.21
CA GLN A 525 28.45 -8.74 57.43
C GLN A 525 28.57 -10.04 56.62
N VAL A 526 29.30 -9.98 55.51
CA VAL A 526 29.57 -11.13 54.65
C VAL A 526 30.99 -10.99 54.09
N ALA A 527 31.73 -12.10 54.06
CA ALA A 527 33.10 -12.12 53.56
C ALA A 527 33.37 -13.42 52.79
N PHE A 528 34.22 -13.33 51.78
CA PHE A 528 34.76 -14.46 51.05
C PHE A 528 35.97 -15.03 51.79
N GLN A 529 36.27 -16.31 51.54
CA GLN A 529 37.44 -16.97 52.14
C GLN A 529 38.78 -16.32 51.74
N SER A 530 38.84 -15.72 50.56
CA SER A 530 39.99 -14.95 50.11
C SER A 530 39.56 -13.90 49.08
N ASP A 531 40.43 -12.91 48.87
CA ASP A 531 40.24 -11.90 47.84
C ASP A 531 40.16 -12.53 46.43
N ASP A 532 40.94 -13.58 46.14
CA ASP A 532 40.82 -14.32 44.87
C ASP A 532 39.44 -14.96 44.63
N HIS A 533 38.70 -15.32 45.70
CA HIS A 533 37.34 -15.83 45.56
C HIS A 533 36.35 -14.69 45.30
N ALA A 534 36.52 -13.55 45.98
CA ALA A 534 35.75 -12.34 45.76
C ALA A 534 35.94 -11.81 44.32
N GLY A 535 37.18 -11.75 43.82
CA GLY A 535 37.47 -11.31 42.45
C GLY A 535 36.87 -12.22 41.37
N ARG A 536 36.85 -13.55 41.59
CA ARG A 536 36.15 -14.49 40.69
C ARG A 536 34.65 -14.27 40.69
N PHE A 537 34.06 -14.08 41.87
CA PHE A 537 32.63 -13.79 42.01
C PHE A 537 32.24 -12.45 41.37
N ALA A 538 33.06 -11.42 41.56
CA ALA A 538 32.87 -10.12 40.92
C ALA A 538 32.94 -10.20 39.39
N LYS A 539 33.84 -11.05 38.85
CA LYS A 539 33.88 -11.33 37.41
C LYS A 539 32.59 -11.98 36.91
N ASP A 540 32.03 -12.94 37.65
CA ASP A 540 30.74 -13.55 37.32
C ASP A 540 29.60 -12.51 37.34
N LEU A 541 29.64 -11.58 38.30
CA LEU A 541 28.69 -10.46 38.38
C LEU A 541 28.80 -9.50 37.20
N HIS A 542 30.02 -9.09 36.82
CA HIS A 542 30.24 -8.22 35.66
C HIS A 542 29.81 -8.90 34.36
N GLN A 543 30.14 -10.18 34.19
CA GLN A 543 29.73 -10.93 33.01
C GLN A 543 28.21 -11.02 32.90
N ARG A 544 27.48 -11.12 34.02
CA ARG A 544 26.01 -11.23 34.01
C ARG A 544 25.31 -9.87 33.94
N TYR A 545 25.69 -8.95 34.80
CA TYR A 545 24.98 -7.70 35.03
C TYR A 545 25.66 -6.48 34.41
N GLY A 546 26.80 -6.66 33.74
CA GLY A 546 27.57 -5.61 33.07
C GLY A 546 28.66 -5.01 33.96
N ASP A 547 29.69 -4.45 33.31
CA ASP A 547 30.88 -3.91 33.97
C ASP A 547 30.59 -2.70 34.88
N GLU A 548 29.49 -1.99 34.64
CA GLU A 548 29.08 -0.83 35.44
C GLU A 548 28.29 -1.19 36.71
N LEU A 549 28.04 -2.48 36.98
CA LEU A 549 27.20 -2.93 38.10
C LEU A 549 27.60 -2.26 39.41
N MET A 550 28.88 -2.35 39.77
CA MET A 550 29.37 -1.83 41.06
C MET A 550 29.18 -0.31 41.19
N ALA A 551 29.45 0.42 40.12
CA ALA A 551 29.24 1.87 40.09
C ALA A 551 27.75 2.27 40.18
N ARG A 552 26.86 1.45 39.62
CA ARG A 552 25.40 1.66 39.70
C ARG A 552 24.86 1.36 41.09
N LEU A 553 25.29 0.25 41.69
CA LEU A 553 24.94 -0.10 43.07
C LEU A 553 25.41 0.97 44.06
N ALA A 554 26.60 1.54 43.86
CA ALA A 554 27.09 2.67 44.67
C ALA A 554 26.18 3.91 44.61
N LYS A 555 25.53 4.14 43.47
CA LYS A 555 24.54 5.20 43.28
C LYS A 555 23.13 4.78 43.74
N GLY A 556 22.94 3.59 44.27
CA GLY A 556 21.64 3.06 44.68
C GLY A 556 20.75 2.63 43.51
N ASP A 557 21.30 2.43 42.31
CA ASP A 557 20.57 1.88 41.16
C ASP A 557 20.77 0.36 41.11
N ASP A 558 19.78 -0.38 41.62
CA ASP A 558 19.77 -1.86 41.65
C ASP A 558 19.08 -2.50 40.43
N ARG A 559 18.59 -1.69 39.47
CA ARG A 559 17.80 -2.18 38.32
C ARG A 559 18.59 -3.13 37.42
N ALA A 560 19.92 -3.07 37.44
CA ALA A 560 20.79 -4.04 36.78
C ALA A 560 20.49 -5.50 37.18
N LEU A 561 19.98 -5.72 38.39
CA LEU A 561 19.63 -7.04 38.94
C LEU A 561 18.20 -7.49 38.61
N ALA A 562 17.35 -6.60 38.07
CA ALA A 562 15.90 -6.81 37.94
C ALA A 562 15.50 -7.97 37.02
N LEU A 563 16.34 -8.30 36.04
CA LEU A 563 16.16 -9.45 35.16
C LEU A 563 16.08 -10.78 35.92
N ASP A 564 16.97 -10.95 36.90
CA ASP A 564 17.04 -12.19 37.67
C ASP A 564 16.28 -12.11 38.99
N ILE A 565 16.17 -10.90 39.55
CA ILE A 565 15.55 -10.63 40.85
C ILE A 565 14.46 -9.56 40.66
N PRO A 566 13.22 -9.94 40.28
CA PRO A 566 12.15 -8.98 40.00
C PRO A 566 11.66 -8.24 41.25
N ASP A 567 11.75 -8.89 42.41
CA ASP A 567 11.28 -8.31 43.67
C ASP A 567 12.20 -7.17 44.14
N PRO A 568 11.69 -5.92 44.26
CA PRO A 568 12.52 -4.78 44.63
C PRO A 568 13.13 -4.87 46.02
N ALA A 569 12.47 -5.51 46.98
CA ALA A 569 13.02 -5.66 48.33
C ALA A 569 14.18 -6.66 48.33
N GLN A 570 14.01 -7.80 47.66
CA GLN A 570 15.07 -8.80 47.49
C GLN A 570 16.28 -8.23 46.74
N ARG A 571 16.06 -7.36 45.74
CA ARG A 571 17.16 -6.67 45.05
C ARG A 571 17.97 -5.78 45.98
N ARG A 572 17.30 -5.00 46.83
CA ARG A 572 17.98 -4.12 47.78
C ARG A 572 18.76 -4.92 48.82
N ASP A 573 18.22 -6.03 49.30
CA ASP A 573 18.91 -6.94 50.21
C ASP A 573 20.19 -7.50 49.56
N ILE A 574 20.11 -7.88 48.28
CA ILE A 574 21.26 -8.36 47.50
C ILE A 574 22.27 -7.24 47.22
N ALA A 575 21.82 -6.04 46.85
CA ALA A 575 22.68 -4.87 46.65
C ALA A 575 23.47 -4.52 47.93
N ARG A 576 22.80 -4.59 49.09
CA ARG A 576 23.44 -4.45 50.40
C ARG A 576 24.49 -5.53 50.64
N ALA A 577 24.19 -6.77 50.28
CA ALA A 577 25.12 -7.88 50.44
C ALA A 577 26.37 -7.75 49.57
N ILE A 578 26.21 -7.32 48.31
CA ILE A 578 27.33 -7.03 47.41
C ILE A 578 28.19 -5.89 47.99
N THR A 579 27.56 -4.83 48.48
CA THR A 579 28.25 -3.67 49.08
C THR A 579 29.05 -4.08 50.33
N ALA A 580 28.44 -4.89 51.21
CA ALA A 580 29.10 -5.39 52.42
C ALA A 580 30.29 -6.31 52.10
N ALA A 581 30.17 -7.16 51.07
CA ALA A 581 31.30 -7.96 50.60
C ALA A 581 32.44 -7.09 50.03
N ALA A 582 32.09 -6.01 49.30
CA ALA A 582 33.06 -5.11 48.71
C ALA A 582 33.80 -4.23 49.73
N GLU A 583 33.22 -4.02 50.92
CA GLU A 583 33.89 -3.40 52.05
C GLU A 583 35.05 -4.28 52.59
N GLN A 584 34.89 -5.61 52.51
CA GLN A 584 35.87 -6.57 53.03
C GLN A 584 36.89 -7.03 51.99
N HIS A 585 36.58 -6.89 50.70
CA HIS A 585 37.38 -7.42 49.60
C HIS A 585 37.49 -6.41 48.46
N GLU A 586 38.69 -5.85 48.27
CA GLU A 586 38.98 -4.86 47.22
C GLU A 586 38.72 -5.43 45.81
N SER A 587 38.99 -6.72 45.62
CA SER A 587 38.73 -7.42 44.35
C SER A 587 37.25 -7.48 43.93
N MET A 588 36.31 -7.11 44.80
CA MET A 588 34.90 -6.94 44.42
C MET A 588 34.68 -5.78 43.45
N GLY A 589 35.61 -4.83 43.35
CA GLY A 589 35.57 -3.78 42.33
C GLY A 589 34.80 -2.51 42.73
N MET A 590 34.57 -2.27 44.03
CA MET A 590 34.14 -0.96 44.54
C MET A 590 35.30 -0.27 45.25
N SER A 591 35.51 1.01 44.97
CA SER A 591 36.38 1.86 45.78
C SER A 591 35.76 2.12 47.16
N LEU A 592 36.60 2.42 48.16
CA LEU A 592 36.14 2.78 49.51
C LEU A 592 35.10 3.91 49.50
N LYS A 593 35.28 4.90 48.61
CA LYS A 593 34.33 6.00 48.42
C LYS A 593 32.97 5.50 47.90
N GLN A 594 32.97 4.60 46.92
CA GLN A 594 31.74 4.01 46.38
C GLN A 594 31.00 3.17 47.42
N VAL A 595 31.74 2.42 48.26
CA VAL A 595 31.15 1.66 49.38
C VAL A 595 30.46 2.60 50.38
N GLN A 596 31.12 3.70 50.76
CA GLN A 596 30.54 4.71 51.66
C GLN A 596 29.29 5.38 51.07
N GLU A 597 29.34 5.74 49.78
CA GLU A 597 28.19 6.30 49.06
C GLU A 597 27.01 5.31 49.01
N ALA A 598 27.28 4.04 48.75
CA ALA A 598 26.28 2.97 48.73
C ALA A 598 25.61 2.80 50.11
N GLN A 599 26.42 2.71 51.18
CA GLN A 599 25.94 2.52 52.55
C GLN A 599 25.07 3.69 53.00
N ALA A 600 25.46 4.94 52.73
CA ALA A 600 24.68 6.13 53.08
C ALA A 600 23.29 6.11 52.41
N ARG A 601 23.23 5.78 51.11
CA ARG A 601 21.95 5.69 50.38
C ARG A 601 21.06 4.55 50.87
N LEU A 602 21.65 3.40 51.20
CA LEU A 602 20.90 2.26 51.75
C LEU A 602 20.32 2.58 53.13
N GLN A 603 21.00 3.40 53.94
CA GLN A 603 20.49 3.88 55.23
C GLN A 603 19.31 4.86 55.05
N ASP A 604 19.42 5.79 54.10
CA ASP A 604 18.33 6.73 53.78
C ASP A 604 17.07 6.02 53.30
N LEU A 605 17.22 4.99 52.45
CA LEU A 605 16.11 4.18 51.96
C LEU A 605 15.39 3.40 53.08
N ASN A 606 16.14 2.83 54.03
CA ASN A 606 15.55 2.16 55.21
C ASN A 606 14.77 3.15 56.09
N ALA A 607 15.28 4.37 56.25
CA ALA A 607 14.62 5.40 57.04
C ALA A 607 13.30 5.86 56.41
N ASP A 608 13.23 5.90 55.08
CA ASP A 608 12.01 6.28 54.34
C ASP A 608 10.97 5.14 54.34
N GLU A 609 11.38 3.87 54.28
CA GLU A 609 10.47 2.72 54.43
C GLU A 609 9.90 2.62 55.84
N GLY A 610 10.72 2.81 56.88
CA GLY A 610 10.24 2.86 58.27
C GLY A 610 9.20 3.96 58.48
N ARG A 611 9.32 5.10 57.78
CA ARG A 611 8.30 6.18 57.80
C ARG A 611 7.03 5.79 57.05
N ARG A 612 7.12 5.12 55.90
CA ARG A 612 5.94 4.67 55.13
C ARG A 612 5.16 3.56 55.83
N GLU A 613 5.86 2.63 56.48
CA GLU A 613 5.23 1.57 57.28
C GLU A 613 4.57 2.14 58.54
N ALA A 614 5.21 3.10 59.22
CA ALA A 614 4.61 3.83 60.34
C ALA A 614 3.36 4.63 59.92
N HIS A 615 3.34 5.17 58.69
CA HIS A 615 2.20 5.91 58.15
C HIS A 615 1.04 5.00 57.70
N ARG A 616 1.33 3.78 57.22
CA ARG A 616 0.32 2.75 56.90
C ARG A 616 -0.31 2.14 58.15
N SER A 617 0.46 1.99 59.23
CA SER A 617 -0.03 1.46 60.51
C SER A 617 -0.79 2.49 61.37
N GLN A 618 -0.81 3.76 60.97
CA GLN A 618 -1.56 4.84 61.63
C GLN A 618 -2.85 5.26 60.89
N ALA A 619 -3.23 4.62 59.78
CA ALA A 619 -4.51 4.88 59.12
C ALA A 619 -5.63 4.02 59.75
N PRO A 620 -6.61 4.59 60.48
CA PRO A 620 -7.74 3.81 60.97
C PRO A 620 -8.75 3.56 59.84
N ASP A 621 -9.23 2.32 59.75
CA ASP A 621 -10.33 1.87 58.90
C ASP A 621 -11.51 2.86 58.90
N ARG A 622 -11.64 3.62 57.82
CA ARG A 622 -12.84 4.42 57.49
C ARG A 622 -13.66 3.70 56.42
N GLU A 623 -13.97 2.42 56.64
CA GLU A 623 -14.97 1.70 55.85
C GLU A 623 -15.93 0.95 56.77
N HIS A 624 -16.65 1.67 57.65
CA HIS A 624 -17.85 1.09 58.28
C HIS A 624 -18.88 2.10 58.83
N ARG A 625 -18.87 3.37 58.39
CA ARG A 625 -19.93 4.35 58.72
C ARG A 625 -20.34 5.12 57.47
N ASP A 626 -21.03 4.46 56.54
CA ASP A 626 -21.90 5.12 55.55
C ASP A 626 -22.90 4.07 54.98
N ARG A 627 -23.51 3.30 55.88
CA ARG A 627 -24.71 2.49 55.60
C ARG A 627 -25.75 2.72 56.69
N GLU A 628 -26.17 3.97 56.84
CA GLU A 628 -27.42 4.36 57.51
C GLU A 628 -27.63 5.86 57.28
N ARG A 629 -28.22 6.20 56.13
CA ARG A 629 -29.10 7.36 55.91
C ARG A 629 -29.77 7.29 54.54
#